data_AF-K0K9P8-F1
#
_entry.id   AF-K0K9P8-F1
#
_cell.length_a   1.000
_cell.length_b   1.000
_cell.length_c   1.000
_cell.angle_alpha   90.00
_cell.angle_beta   90.00
_cell.angle_gamma   90.00
#
_symmetry.space_group_name_H-M   'P 1'
#
loop_
_entity.id
_entity.type
_entity.pdbx_description
1 polymer ?
#
loop_
_entity_poly.entity_id
_entity_poly.type
_entity_poly.pdbx_seq_one_letter_code
_entity_poly.pdbx_strand_id
1 'polypeptide(L)'
;MIDQFVIFTPSGLVLYRHAPRKIPDSVINSLISNVFISDNARSLDDDAQVDTYNTGNSTIKYKSVNNPNIVVATVYPSLTPLKYSEELVDVGVKLFVELLGDGIVENIGNQKHPLYQLEEERVKFDRYLKSKLSDFELQSQNSNAESSPSLGDKELDSGASTPNKKTNGGKSTSKNTKKFRKWGADGMVEEDSDFQLDFSSGDIQQNSNSAQTESSLASQIDTENYGNKDSKTGAFLVKDLNDEIEAILNSSKKKQQETKEPFGFLKKFTGGKTITSEDIKSTLSELQNHLIRKNVAPEVAQHLTHNVEKALVGSKTKNWTSIQQTAKEALANALTKILTPGTSVNLLQDIRANKKPYVISVVGVNGVGKSTNLSKLAFWLLQNDFKVLIVACDTFRSGAVEQLRVHVNNLKRSNEDQIELFEGGYGGSDLVAKIAKNAIEYAKKQEFDIILMDTAGRRHNDARLMAPLASFAKAANPNKIIMVGEALVGTDSVQQAKNFNNAFGAGRTLDFFIISKCDTVGDLIGTMVNMVYATNIPILFVGVGQTYTDLRTLSVEWAVNILMS
;
A
#
# COMPACT_ATOMS: atom_id res chain seq x y z
N MET A 1 -38.01 -11.08 -17.88
CA MET A 1 -38.10 -11.30 -16.42
C MET A 1 -36.78 -11.00 -15.75
N ILE A 2 -36.73 -9.84 -15.10
CA ILE A 2 -35.71 -9.52 -14.10
C ILE A 2 -35.98 -10.31 -12.80
N ASP A 3 -34.96 -10.55 -12.00
CA ASP A 3 -35.14 -11.10 -10.64
C ASP A 3 -35.20 -9.98 -9.59
N GLN A 4 -34.40 -8.92 -9.76
CA GLN A 4 -34.41 -7.72 -8.91
C GLN A 4 -33.91 -6.47 -9.67
N PHE A 5 -34.51 -5.32 -9.37
CA PHE A 5 -33.99 -3.98 -9.64
C PHE A 5 -33.78 -3.26 -8.30
N VAL A 6 -32.66 -2.54 -8.13
CA VAL A 6 -32.28 -1.90 -6.87
C VAL A 6 -31.53 -0.59 -7.10
N ILE A 7 -31.74 0.39 -6.23
CA ILE A 7 -30.99 1.66 -6.17
C ILE A 7 -30.46 1.82 -4.75
N PHE A 8 -29.17 2.10 -4.62
CA PHE A 8 -28.47 2.17 -3.33
C PHE A 8 -27.31 3.19 -3.39
N THR A 9 -26.86 3.69 -2.24
CA THR A 9 -25.62 4.51 -2.17
C THR A 9 -24.38 3.60 -2.21
N PRO A 10 -23.19 4.07 -2.63
CA PRO A 10 -21.96 3.29 -2.50
C PRO A 10 -21.62 2.82 -1.07
N SER A 11 -22.17 3.49 -0.06
CA SER A 11 -22.11 3.07 1.36
C SER A 11 -23.08 1.95 1.75
N GLY A 12 -23.85 1.40 0.80
CA GLY A 12 -24.75 0.26 1.00
C GLY A 12 -26.16 0.59 1.48
N LEU A 13 -26.55 1.88 1.58
CA LEU A 13 -27.91 2.25 1.96
C LEU A 13 -28.86 2.04 0.76
N VAL A 14 -29.77 1.08 0.88
CA VAL A 14 -30.79 0.81 -0.16
C VAL A 14 -31.84 1.92 -0.17
N LEU A 15 -31.95 2.63 -1.29
CA LEU A 15 -32.90 3.71 -1.50
C LEU A 15 -34.20 3.23 -2.16
N TYR A 16 -34.13 2.21 -3.03
CA TYR A 16 -35.29 1.57 -3.67
C TYR A 16 -34.98 0.10 -4.00
N ARG A 17 -35.97 -0.79 -3.89
CA ARG A 17 -35.86 -2.21 -4.26
C ARG A 17 -37.17 -2.70 -4.86
N HIS A 18 -37.11 -3.22 -6.08
CA HIS A 18 -38.18 -3.96 -6.75
C HIS A 18 -37.70 -5.39 -7.02
N ALA A 19 -38.19 -6.35 -6.25
CA ALA A 19 -37.75 -7.75 -6.30
C ALA A 19 -38.96 -8.67 -6.55
N PRO A 20 -39.37 -8.89 -7.82
CA PRO A 20 -40.47 -9.81 -8.16
C PRO A 20 -40.14 -11.27 -7.79
N ARG A 21 -38.86 -11.60 -7.58
CA ARG A 21 -38.38 -12.87 -7.04
C ARG A 21 -37.48 -12.62 -5.83
N LYS A 22 -37.52 -13.52 -4.85
CA LYS A 22 -36.60 -13.49 -3.71
C LYS A 22 -35.25 -14.07 -4.16
N ILE A 23 -34.26 -13.22 -4.38
CA ILE A 23 -32.85 -13.60 -4.53
C ILE A 23 -32.10 -13.44 -3.20
N PRO A 24 -31.00 -14.20 -2.97
CA PRO A 24 -30.14 -13.98 -1.81
C PRO A 24 -29.50 -12.58 -1.86
N ASP A 25 -29.52 -11.86 -0.74
CA ASP A 25 -28.90 -10.53 -0.64
C ASP A 25 -27.36 -10.57 -0.86
N SER A 26 -26.74 -11.75 -0.72
CA SER A 26 -25.34 -11.99 -1.09
C SER A 26 -25.02 -11.65 -2.55
N VAL A 27 -26.00 -11.67 -3.47
CA VAL A 27 -25.80 -11.29 -4.88
C VAL A 27 -25.47 -9.79 -5.00
N ILE A 28 -26.18 -8.93 -4.28
CA ILE A 28 -25.91 -7.48 -4.24
C ILE A 28 -24.71 -7.18 -3.33
N ASN A 29 -24.59 -7.86 -2.19
CA ASN A 29 -23.46 -7.66 -1.29
C ASN A 29 -22.12 -8.05 -1.94
N SER A 30 -22.12 -9.03 -2.85
CA SER A 30 -20.97 -9.40 -3.70
C SER A 30 -20.58 -8.31 -4.69
N LEU A 31 -21.55 -7.61 -5.29
CA LEU A 31 -21.28 -6.40 -6.10
C LEU A 31 -20.67 -5.30 -5.22
N ILE A 32 -21.29 -5.00 -4.07
CA ILE A 32 -20.83 -3.95 -3.16
C ILE A 32 -19.41 -4.26 -2.65
N SER A 33 -19.15 -5.48 -2.18
CA SER A 33 -17.83 -5.86 -1.68
C SER A 33 -16.76 -5.81 -2.76
N ASN A 34 -17.06 -6.24 -3.98
CA ASN A 34 -16.04 -6.50 -5.00
C ASN A 34 -15.84 -5.36 -6.02
N VAL A 35 -16.80 -4.45 -6.16
CA VAL A 35 -16.73 -3.29 -7.08
C VAL A 35 -16.60 -1.97 -6.33
N PHE A 36 -17.27 -1.81 -5.17
CA PHE A 36 -17.34 -0.53 -4.46
C PHE A 36 -16.47 -0.47 -3.18
N ILE A 37 -16.05 -1.62 -2.63
CA ILE A 37 -15.23 -1.71 -1.41
C ILE A 37 -13.82 -2.25 -1.69
N SER A 38 -13.64 -3.26 -2.56
CA SER A 38 -12.33 -3.90 -2.76
C SER A 38 -11.45 -3.23 -3.83
N ASP A 39 -10.16 -3.58 -3.79
CA ASP A 39 -9.06 -3.00 -4.55
C ASP A 39 -9.15 -3.15 -6.08
N ASN A 40 -10.14 -3.90 -6.58
CA ASN A 40 -10.46 -4.03 -8.01
C ASN A 40 -11.66 -3.15 -8.43
N ALA A 41 -11.94 -2.08 -7.67
CA ALA A 41 -12.77 -0.97 -8.14
C ALA A 41 -12.21 -0.44 -9.47
N ARG A 42 -12.82 -0.87 -10.59
CA ARG A 42 -12.59 -0.28 -11.91
C ARG A 42 -12.74 1.22 -11.78
N SER A 43 -11.93 1.97 -12.54
CA SER A 43 -12.13 3.40 -12.69
C SER A 43 -13.55 3.65 -13.20
N LEU A 44 -14.44 4.10 -12.31
CA LEU A 44 -15.81 4.40 -12.69
C LEU A 44 -15.76 5.53 -13.73
N ASP A 45 -16.17 5.18 -14.96
CA ASP A 45 -16.32 6.10 -16.09
C ASP A 45 -17.78 6.58 -16.12
N ASP A 46 -18.18 7.32 -15.09
CA ASP A 46 -19.40 8.16 -15.09
C ASP A 46 -19.27 9.12 -16.30
N ASP A 47 -20.06 9.08 -17.37
CA ASP A 47 -21.53 9.04 -17.44
C ASP A 47 -22.09 8.06 -18.51
N ALA A 48 -21.23 7.45 -19.33
CA ALA A 48 -21.64 6.99 -20.67
C ALA A 48 -22.11 5.53 -20.75
N GLN A 49 -21.62 4.63 -19.91
CA GLN A 49 -21.77 3.17 -20.14
C GLN A 49 -22.39 2.44 -18.94
N VAL A 50 -23.23 1.43 -19.23
CA VAL A 50 -23.75 0.48 -18.23
C VAL A 50 -22.76 -0.67 -18.07
N ASP A 51 -22.25 -0.84 -16.86
CA ASP A 51 -21.21 -1.81 -16.54
C ASP A 51 -21.81 -3.18 -16.18
N THR A 52 -21.01 -4.25 -16.22
CA THR A 52 -21.49 -5.64 -16.06
C THR A 52 -20.66 -6.44 -15.05
N TYR A 53 -21.34 -7.00 -14.05
CA TYR A 53 -20.78 -7.88 -13.03
C TYR A 53 -21.51 -9.23 -13.01
N ASN A 54 -20.77 -10.32 -12.88
CA ASN A 54 -21.32 -11.69 -12.82
C ASN A 54 -20.99 -12.32 -11.48
N THR A 55 -21.96 -12.95 -10.82
CA THR A 55 -21.75 -13.64 -9.54
C THR A 55 -22.65 -14.87 -9.41
N GLY A 56 -22.03 -16.05 -9.29
CA GLY A 56 -22.73 -17.33 -9.35
C GLY A 56 -23.50 -17.48 -10.67
N ASN A 57 -24.81 -17.73 -10.55
CA ASN A 57 -25.73 -17.88 -11.69
C ASN A 57 -26.45 -16.57 -12.07
N SER A 58 -26.05 -15.43 -11.49
CA SER A 58 -26.69 -14.12 -11.68
C SER A 58 -25.77 -13.13 -12.38
N THR A 59 -26.31 -12.43 -13.37
CA THR A 59 -25.67 -11.27 -14.02
C THR A 59 -26.32 -10.00 -13.50
N ILE A 60 -25.49 -9.00 -13.25
CA ILE A 60 -25.88 -7.68 -12.77
C ILE A 60 -25.39 -6.64 -13.76
N LYS A 61 -26.33 -5.86 -14.30
CA LYS A 61 -26.04 -4.61 -15.03
C LYS A 61 -26.18 -3.45 -14.05
N TYR A 62 -25.19 -2.55 -13.98
CA TYR A 62 -25.24 -1.43 -13.05
C TYR A 62 -24.63 -0.15 -13.64
N LYS A 63 -25.02 0.99 -13.08
CA LYS A 63 -24.47 2.31 -13.41
C LYS A 63 -24.30 3.14 -12.15
N SER A 64 -23.17 3.80 -12.03
CA SER A 64 -22.85 4.79 -11.00
C SER A 64 -23.33 6.17 -11.45
N VAL A 65 -23.66 7.04 -10.49
CA VAL A 65 -24.05 8.44 -10.72
C VAL A 65 -23.54 9.29 -9.55
N ASN A 66 -22.44 10.01 -9.75
CA ASN A 66 -21.76 10.82 -8.72
C ASN A 66 -22.63 11.89 -8.03
N ASN A 67 -23.72 12.35 -8.67
CA ASN A 67 -24.70 13.26 -8.08
C ASN A 67 -26.12 12.79 -8.44
N PRO A 68 -26.90 12.17 -7.52
CA PRO A 68 -26.83 12.29 -6.06
C PRO A 68 -25.98 11.23 -5.32
N ASN A 69 -24.91 10.71 -5.94
CA ASN A 69 -24.02 9.67 -5.40
C ASN A 69 -24.73 8.34 -5.11
N ILE A 70 -25.23 7.72 -6.19
CA ILE A 70 -26.03 6.50 -6.18
C ILE A 70 -25.55 5.48 -7.21
N VAL A 71 -25.93 4.22 -6.99
CA VAL A 71 -25.76 3.11 -7.92
C VAL A 71 -27.14 2.54 -8.25
N VAL A 72 -27.44 2.41 -9.54
CA VAL A 72 -28.65 1.76 -10.06
C VAL A 72 -28.25 0.40 -10.64
N ALA A 73 -28.91 -0.68 -10.24
CA ALA A 73 -28.55 -2.04 -10.67
C ALA A 73 -29.76 -2.94 -10.97
N THR A 74 -29.65 -3.74 -12.03
CA THR A 74 -30.62 -4.77 -12.46
C THR A 74 -29.95 -6.14 -12.41
N VAL A 75 -30.61 -7.11 -11.76
CA VAL A 75 -30.17 -8.50 -11.60
C VAL A 75 -31.09 -9.45 -12.40
N TYR A 76 -30.49 -10.39 -13.13
CA TYR A 76 -31.19 -11.43 -13.88
C TYR A 76 -30.35 -12.71 -14.02
N PRO A 77 -30.92 -13.86 -14.42
CA PRO A 77 -30.17 -15.12 -14.53
C PRO A 77 -29.18 -15.06 -15.69
N SER A 78 -27.92 -15.45 -15.47
CA SER A 78 -26.86 -15.40 -16.50
C SER A 78 -27.15 -16.29 -17.72
N LEU A 79 -28.01 -17.31 -17.57
CA LEU A 79 -28.47 -18.19 -18.64
C LEU A 79 -29.49 -17.54 -19.60
N THR A 80 -30.01 -16.36 -19.26
CA THR A 80 -31.07 -15.67 -20.02
C THR A 80 -30.72 -14.18 -20.19
N PRO A 81 -29.87 -13.82 -21.17
CA PRO A 81 -29.45 -12.43 -21.36
C PRO A 81 -30.63 -11.53 -21.74
N LEU A 82 -30.95 -10.56 -20.88
CA LEU A 82 -32.03 -9.60 -21.11
C LEU A 82 -31.55 -8.45 -21.99
N LYS A 83 -31.97 -8.45 -23.27
CA LYS A 83 -31.63 -7.39 -24.26
C LYS A 83 -31.91 -5.96 -23.76
N TYR A 84 -32.95 -5.78 -22.93
CA TYR A 84 -33.39 -4.49 -22.38
C TYR A 84 -32.74 -4.08 -21.04
N SER A 85 -31.82 -4.89 -20.51
CA SER A 85 -31.28 -4.66 -19.14
C SER A 85 -30.41 -3.40 -18.99
N GLU A 86 -29.76 -2.95 -20.07
CA GLU A 86 -28.97 -1.71 -20.06
C GLU A 86 -29.89 -0.48 -20.13
N GLU A 87 -30.84 -0.48 -21.08
CA GLU A 87 -31.82 0.59 -21.24
C GLU A 87 -32.68 0.78 -19.97
N LEU A 88 -33.05 -0.30 -19.29
CA LEU A 88 -33.75 -0.26 -18.00
C LEU A 88 -32.92 0.43 -16.90
N VAL A 89 -31.60 0.25 -16.88
CA VAL A 89 -30.70 0.94 -15.93
C VAL A 89 -30.62 2.42 -16.26
N ASP A 90 -30.46 2.81 -17.53
CA ASP A 90 -30.43 4.22 -17.94
C ASP A 90 -31.77 4.95 -17.73
N VAL A 91 -32.90 4.29 -18.00
CA VAL A 91 -34.24 4.81 -17.69
C VAL A 91 -34.43 4.93 -16.18
N GLY A 92 -33.96 3.95 -15.41
CA GLY A 92 -33.96 3.97 -13.95
C GLY A 92 -33.16 5.14 -13.36
N VAL A 93 -31.95 5.38 -13.88
CA VAL A 93 -31.11 6.55 -13.54
C VAL A 93 -31.85 7.85 -13.83
N LYS A 94 -32.33 8.04 -15.06
CA LYS A 94 -33.00 9.30 -15.48
C LYS A 94 -34.21 9.60 -14.59
N LEU A 95 -35.13 8.65 -14.43
CA LEU A 95 -36.33 8.83 -13.61
C LEU A 95 -36.02 9.08 -12.13
N PHE A 96 -34.98 8.45 -11.57
CA PHE A 96 -34.65 8.62 -10.16
C PHE A 96 -33.93 9.94 -9.87
N VAL A 97 -33.04 10.38 -10.77
CA VAL A 97 -32.37 11.68 -10.67
C VAL A 97 -33.37 12.83 -10.88
N GLU A 98 -34.26 12.71 -11.88
CA GLU A 98 -35.27 13.74 -12.19
C GLU A 98 -36.34 13.89 -11.08
N LEU A 99 -36.74 12.79 -10.42
CA LEU A 99 -37.79 12.82 -9.39
C LEU A 99 -37.28 12.94 -7.94
N LEU A 100 -36.06 12.49 -7.64
CA LEU A 100 -35.53 12.46 -6.25
C LEU A 100 -34.13 13.07 -6.09
N GLY A 101 -33.44 13.42 -7.17
CA GLY A 101 -32.02 13.82 -7.14
C GLY A 101 -31.74 15.00 -6.20
N ASP A 102 -32.36 16.15 -6.47
CA ASP A 102 -32.14 17.38 -5.69
C ASP A 102 -32.48 17.21 -4.20
N GLY A 103 -33.62 16.56 -3.90
CA GLY A 103 -34.04 16.30 -2.52
C GLY A 103 -33.12 15.35 -1.76
N ILE A 104 -32.49 14.37 -2.44
CA ILE A 104 -31.47 13.51 -1.83
C ILE A 104 -30.20 14.30 -1.53
N VAL A 105 -29.74 15.15 -2.45
CA VAL A 105 -28.57 16.02 -2.24
C VAL A 105 -28.81 16.99 -1.08
N GLU A 106 -29.99 17.62 -1.02
CA GLU A 106 -30.36 18.53 0.06
C GLU A 106 -30.45 17.79 1.41
N ASN A 107 -31.06 16.61 1.46
CA ASN A 107 -31.14 15.83 2.71
C ASN A 107 -29.76 15.40 3.21
N ILE A 108 -28.88 14.92 2.32
CA ILE A 108 -27.51 14.53 2.67
C ILE A 108 -26.71 15.75 3.16
N GLY A 109 -26.81 16.90 2.47
CA GLY A 109 -26.17 18.15 2.88
C GLY A 109 -26.63 18.66 4.25
N ASN A 110 -27.91 18.44 4.58
CA ASN A 110 -28.50 18.78 5.87
C ASN A 110 -28.35 17.69 6.96
N GLN A 111 -27.51 16.67 6.74
CA GLN A 111 -27.31 15.52 7.65
C GLN A 111 -28.60 14.74 8.01
N LYS A 112 -29.63 14.82 7.16
CA LYS A 112 -30.88 14.06 7.30
C LYS A 112 -30.73 12.70 6.62
N HIS A 113 -31.65 11.78 6.95
CA HIS A 113 -31.82 10.57 6.15
C HIS A 113 -32.11 10.96 4.69
N PRO A 114 -31.43 10.38 3.67
CA PRO A 114 -31.52 10.86 2.27
C PRO A 114 -32.94 10.95 1.70
N LEU A 115 -33.87 10.17 2.27
CA LEU A 115 -35.23 9.99 1.81
C LEU A 115 -36.27 10.76 2.64
N TYR A 116 -35.82 11.65 3.53
CA TYR A 116 -36.68 12.44 4.41
C TYR A 116 -37.61 13.33 3.59
N GLN A 117 -38.93 13.21 3.84
CA GLN A 117 -40.01 13.95 3.18
C GLN A 117 -40.19 13.75 1.65
N LEU A 118 -39.57 12.72 1.04
CA LEU A 118 -39.68 12.42 -0.41
C LEU A 118 -40.70 11.31 -0.75
N GLU A 119 -41.79 11.19 0.01
CA GLU A 119 -42.68 10.02 -0.09
C GLU A 119 -43.63 10.08 -1.29
N GLU A 120 -44.04 11.28 -1.75
CA GLU A 120 -44.83 11.38 -2.97
C GLU A 120 -44.00 11.03 -4.21
N GLU A 121 -42.74 11.48 -4.24
CA GLU A 121 -41.77 11.28 -5.31
C GLU A 121 -41.44 9.79 -5.45
N ARG A 122 -41.40 9.07 -4.32
CA ARG A 122 -41.31 7.61 -4.27
C ARG A 122 -42.50 6.92 -4.93
N VAL A 123 -43.72 7.33 -4.61
CA VAL A 123 -44.94 6.75 -5.19
C VAL A 123 -45.07 7.11 -6.68
N LYS A 124 -44.61 8.29 -7.09
CA LYS A 124 -44.50 8.70 -8.50
C LYS A 124 -43.48 7.79 -9.23
N PHE A 125 -42.26 7.66 -8.71
CA PHE A 125 -41.19 6.84 -9.29
C PHE A 125 -41.56 5.35 -9.41
N ASP A 126 -42.08 4.73 -8.34
CA ASP A 126 -42.47 3.31 -8.33
C ASP A 126 -43.52 3.00 -9.40
N ARG A 127 -44.50 3.90 -9.61
CA ARG A 127 -45.51 3.78 -10.65
C ARG A 127 -44.91 3.85 -12.06
N TYR A 128 -44.03 4.81 -12.31
CA TYR A 128 -43.38 4.96 -13.62
C TYR A 128 -42.45 3.79 -13.94
N LEU A 129 -41.64 3.33 -12.97
CA LEU A 129 -40.75 2.19 -13.16
C LEU A 129 -41.53 0.90 -13.46
N LYS A 130 -42.62 0.64 -12.73
CA LYS A 130 -43.49 -0.53 -13.00
C LYS A 130 -44.12 -0.48 -14.39
N SER A 131 -44.57 0.68 -14.85
CA SER A 131 -45.07 0.84 -16.23
C SER A 131 -43.99 0.55 -17.27
N LYS A 132 -42.77 1.06 -17.08
CA LYS A 132 -41.65 0.82 -17.99
C LYS A 132 -41.18 -0.63 -18.00
N LEU A 133 -41.21 -1.31 -16.85
CA LEU A 133 -40.94 -2.75 -16.76
C LEU A 133 -41.94 -3.56 -17.62
N SER A 134 -43.24 -3.27 -17.55
CA SER A 134 -44.22 -3.94 -18.42
C SER A 134 -44.01 -3.64 -19.91
N ASP A 135 -43.66 -2.39 -20.28
CA ASP A 135 -43.37 -2.02 -21.67
C ASP A 135 -42.22 -2.88 -22.24
N PHE A 136 -41.10 -2.98 -21.50
CA PHE A 136 -39.93 -3.75 -21.92
C PHE A 136 -40.18 -5.26 -22.00
N GLU A 137 -40.95 -5.83 -21.06
CA GLU A 137 -41.25 -7.26 -21.10
C GLU A 137 -42.14 -7.63 -22.30
N LEU A 138 -43.11 -6.78 -22.67
CA LEU A 138 -43.91 -6.95 -23.88
C LEU A 138 -43.06 -6.86 -25.16
N GLN A 139 -42.20 -5.85 -25.28
CA GLN A 139 -41.29 -5.70 -26.43
C GLN A 139 -40.34 -6.90 -26.56
N SER A 140 -39.84 -7.42 -25.44
CA SER A 140 -38.88 -8.54 -25.44
C SER A 140 -39.46 -9.82 -26.06
N GLN A 141 -40.75 -10.10 -25.84
CA GLN A 141 -41.43 -11.30 -26.34
C GLN A 141 -41.58 -11.28 -27.87
N ASN A 142 -41.91 -10.13 -28.45
CA ASN A 142 -42.01 -9.98 -29.90
C ASN A 142 -40.66 -10.13 -30.61
N SER A 143 -39.54 -9.83 -29.93
CA SER A 143 -38.18 -9.82 -30.52
C SER A 143 -37.51 -11.20 -30.72
N ASN A 144 -38.21 -12.30 -30.43
CA ASN A 144 -37.68 -13.67 -30.49
C ASN A 144 -38.26 -14.51 -31.63
N ALA A 145 -39.08 -13.93 -32.52
CA ALA A 145 -39.68 -14.62 -33.65
C ALA A 145 -38.76 -14.74 -34.89
N GLU A 146 -37.75 -13.87 -35.01
CA GLU A 146 -36.91 -13.77 -36.22
C GLU A 146 -35.41 -13.75 -35.87
N SER A 147 -34.71 -14.84 -36.20
CA SER A 147 -33.36 -14.86 -36.83
C SER A 147 -32.76 -16.26 -36.85
N SER A 148 -31.99 -16.57 -37.89
CA SER A 148 -31.10 -17.74 -37.97
C SER A 148 -29.83 -17.32 -38.71
N PRO A 149 -28.62 -17.74 -38.28
CA PRO A 149 -27.37 -17.17 -38.76
C PRO A 149 -26.85 -17.80 -40.05
N SER A 150 -26.10 -17.01 -40.83
CA SER A 150 -25.33 -17.45 -42.00
C SER A 150 -23.83 -17.18 -41.81
N LEU A 151 -22.97 -18.07 -42.31
CA LEU A 151 -21.51 -18.01 -42.20
C LEU A 151 -20.86 -17.11 -43.27
N GLY A 152 -19.60 -16.72 -43.04
CA GLY A 152 -18.75 -16.04 -44.03
C GLY A 152 -17.31 -15.88 -43.54
N ASP A 153 -16.36 -16.43 -44.29
CA ASP A 153 -14.93 -16.50 -43.94
C ASP A 153 -14.11 -15.28 -44.43
N LYS A 154 -12.89 -15.12 -43.89
CA LYS A 154 -11.81 -14.30 -44.48
C LYS A 154 -10.43 -14.90 -44.24
N GLU A 155 -9.55 -14.70 -45.22
CA GLU A 155 -8.21 -15.27 -45.31
C GLU A 155 -7.11 -14.38 -44.68
N LEU A 156 -5.90 -14.93 -44.61
CA LEU A 156 -4.64 -14.28 -44.22
C LEU A 156 -3.67 -14.28 -45.41
N ASP A 157 -2.82 -13.27 -45.52
CA ASP A 157 -1.69 -13.23 -46.46
C ASP A 157 -0.39 -12.80 -45.73
N SER A 158 0.77 -13.17 -46.28
CA SER A 158 2.09 -12.99 -45.66
C SER A 158 3.19 -12.74 -46.69
N GLY A 159 3.96 -11.66 -46.52
CA GLY A 159 5.12 -11.34 -47.35
C GLY A 159 6.43 -11.24 -46.55
N ALA A 160 7.51 -11.84 -47.05
CA ALA A 160 8.83 -11.86 -46.41
C ALA A 160 9.96 -11.53 -47.39
N SER A 161 11.11 -11.04 -46.90
CA SER A 161 12.46 -11.28 -47.50
C SER A 161 13.61 -10.56 -46.78
N THR A 162 14.84 -11.00 -47.08
CA THR A 162 16.17 -10.52 -46.61
C THR A 162 17.23 -11.28 -47.47
N PRO A 163 18.57 -11.05 -47.41
CA PRO A 163 19.38 -9.98 -46.79
C PRO A 163 20.62 -9.45 -47.60
N ASN A 164 21.30 -8.43 -47.03
CA ASN A 164 22.79 -8.24 -46.96
C ASN A 164 23.64 -7.68 -48.15
N LYS A 165 24.63 -6.80 -47.85
CA LYS A 165 26.11 -7.12 -47.85
C LYS A 165 27.11 -5.90 -47.90
N LYS A 166 27.78 -5.59 -46.76
CA LYS A 166 29.13 -4.93 -46.58
C LYS A 166 29.28 -3.42 -47.03
N THR A 167 30.31 -2.61 -46.70
CA THR A 167 31.76 -2.80 -46.31
C THR A 167 32.40 -1.76 -45.34
N ASN A 168 33.28 -2.24 -44.44
CA ASN A 168 34.53 -1.70 -43.78
C ASN A 168 34.91 -0.20 -43.57
N GLY A 169 35.41 0.10 -42.34
CA GLY A 169 36.60 0.95 -42.05
C GLY A 169 36.38 2.23 -41.21
N GLY A 170 37.22 2.66 -40.24
CA GLY A 170 38.32 2.00 -39.51
C GLY A 170 39.27 2.95 -38.70
N LYS A 171 39.66 2.58 -37.45
CA LYS A 171 40.62 3.29 -36.52
C LYS A 171 40.18 4.69 -36.00
N SER A 172 40.71 5.29 -34.92
CA SER A 172 41.37 4.88 -33.64
C SER A 172 41.61 6.18 -32.82
N THR A 173 41.91 6.27 -31.51
CA THR A 173 42.40 5.35 -30.44
C THR A 173 41.41 5.41 -29.23
N SER A 174 41.66 5.32 -27.91
CA SER A 174 42.81 5.11 -26.99
C SER A 174 42.34 4.44 -25.67
N LYS A 175 43.22 4.23 -24.66
CA LYS A 175 42.88 3.81 -23.27
C LYS A 175 43.91 4.31 -22.26
N ASN A 176 43.48 4.47 -21.00
CA ASN A 176 44.35 4.61 -19.82
C ASN A 176 44.08 3.45 -18.84
N THR A 177 45.10 2.94 -18.14
CA THR A 177 45.08 1.61 -17.49
C THR A 177 45.10 1.64 -15.96
N LYS A 178 44.37 0.70 -15.34
CA LYS A 178 44.65 0.19 -13.98
C LYS A 178 45.00 -1.29 -14.07
N LYS A 179 45.96 -1.74 -13.25
CA LYS A 179 46.42 -3.15 -13.21
C LYS A 179 45.41 -4.02 -12.44
N PHE A 180 45.25 -5.26 -12.88
CA PHE A 180 44.50 -6.31 -12.17
C PHE A 180 45.47 -7.26 -11.44
N ARG A 181 44.97 -7.97 -10.41
CA ARG A 181 45.69 -9.08 -9.75
C ARG A 181 45.91 -10.24 -10.73
N LYS A 182 46.98 -11.01 -10.51
CA LYS A 182 47.22 -12.32 -11.13
C LYS A 182 46.68 -13.44 -10.23
N TRP A 183 46.59 -14.65 -10.80
CA TRP A 183 46.26 -15.89 -10.12
C TRP A 183 47.32 -16.95 -10.50
N GLY A 184 47.59 -17.89 -9.59
CA GLY A 184 48.48 -19.01 -9.79
C GLY A 184 47.92 -20.07 -10.76
N ALA A 185 48.80 -20.94 -11.26
CA ALA A 185 48.41 -22.02 -12.18
C ALA A 185 47.64 -23.18 -11.50
N ASP A 186 47.60 -23.19 -10.17
CA ASP A 186 46.84 -24.07 -9.28
C ASP A 186 45.44 -23.52 -8.95
N GLY A 187 45.15 -22.26 -9.29
CA GLY A 187 43.89 -21.58 -8.98
C GLY A 187 43.86 -20.87 -7.63
N MET A 188 44.99 -20.71 -6.94
CA MET A 188 45.10 -19.86 -5.74
C MET A 188 45.62 -18.45 -6.08
N VAL A 189 45.56 -17.54 -5.12
CA VAL A 189 46.15 -16.19 -5.19
C VAL A 189 47.53 -16.25 -4.54
N GLU A 190 48.55 -15.70 -5.18
CA GLU A 190 49.84 -15.43 -4.54
C GLU A 190 49.65 -14.29 -3.53
N GLU A 191 49.72 -14.61 -2.24
CA GLU A 191 49.67 -13.63 -1.14
C GLU A 191 51.08 -13.37 -0.60
N ASP A 192 51.58 -12.15 -0.79
CA ASP A 192 52.62 -11.59 0.09
C ASP A 192 51.98 -11.42 1.49
N SER A 193 52.63 -11.96 2.52
CA SER A 193 52.03 -12.13 3.85
C SER A 193 51.99 -10.86 4.72
N ASP A 194 51.40 -10.99 5.91
CA ASP A 194 51.48 -10.05 7.05
C ASP A 194 50.52 -8.83 7.04
N PHE A 195 49.26 -9.03 6.67
CA PHE A 195 48.16 -8.12 7.09
C PHE A 195 46.90 -8.86 7.58
N GLN A 196 46.91 -9.23 8.86
CA GLN A 196 45.76 -9.82 9.54
C GLN A 196 44.85 -8.72 10.10
N LEU A 197 43.78 -8.39 9.38
CA LEU A 197 42.88 -7.27 9.68
C LEU A 197 41.85 -7.61 10.78
N ASP A 198 42.31 -7.78 12.02
CA ASP A 198 41.43 -7.66 13.19
C ASP A 198 41.18 -6.19 13.53
N PHE A 199 39.91 -5.79 13.58
CA PHE A 199 39.46 -4.47 14.06
C PHE A 199 38.66 -4.55 15.37
N SER A 200 38.66 -5.71 16.03
CA SER A 200 38.11 -5.88 17.39
C SER A 200 38.97 -5.19 18.46
N SER A 201 40.23 -4.93 18.12
CA SER A 201 41.31 -4.59 19.05
C SER A 201 41.92 -3.22 18.75
N GLY A 202 41.13 -2.15 18.90
CA GLY A 202 41.67 -0.77 18.87
C GLY A 202 42.62 -0.51 20.04
N ASP A 203 43.72 0.21 19.82
CA ASP A 203 44.81 0.44 20.80
C ASP A 203 44.35 1.15 22.09
N ILE A 204 43.86 0.37 23.06
CA ILE A 204 43.73 0.80 24.45
C ILE A 204 45.09 0.63 25.11
N GLN A 205 45.90 1.69 25.13
CA GLN A 205 47.03 1.77 26.05
C GLN A 205 46.54 1.55 27.49
N GLN A 206 47.21 0.66 28.22
CA GLN A 206 46.76 0.17 29.52
C GLN A 206 46.65 1.29 30.56
N ASN A 207 45.42 1.78 30.79
CA ASN A 207 45.06 2.55 31.97
C ASN A 207 43.85 1.87 32.64
N SER A 208 44.05 1.39 33.87
CA SER A 208 43.10 0.54 34.57
C SER A 208 41.93 1.34 35.15
N ASN A 209 40.83 1.47 34.40
CA ASN A 209 39.55 2.00 34.89
C ASN A 209 38.33 1.55 34.06
N SER A 210 38.19 0.24 33.81
CA SER A 210 37.10 -0.35 33.00
C SER A 210 35.69 0.01 33.49
N ALA A 211 35.51 0.24 34.81
CA ALA A 211 34.23 0.57 35.41
C ALA A 211 33.67 1.97 35.02
N GLN A 212 34.49 2.88 34.48
CA GLN A 212 34.03 4.23 34.09
C GLN A 212 33.57 4.31 32.62
N THR A 213 33.97 3.35 31.77
CA THR A 213 33.64 3.37 30.34
C THR A 213 32.23 2.84 30.05
N GLU A 214 31.70 1.93 30.87
CA GLU A 214 30.32 1.48 30.74
C GLU A 214 29.32 2.55 31.19
N SER A 215 29.62 3.31 32.25
CA SER A 215 28.73 4.37 32.74
C SER A 215 28.56 5.52 31.74
N SER A 216 29.60 5.86 30.97
CA SER A 216 29.55 6.95 29.98
C SER A 216 28.78 6.58 28.71
N LEU A 217 28.72 5.30 28.35
CA LEU A 217 27.83 4.78 27.30
C LEU A 217 26.39 4.60 27.80
N ALA A 218 26.20 4.15 29.05
CA ALA A 218 24.86 4.11 29.66
C ALA A 218 24.21 5.50 29.73
N SER A 219 24.99 6.56 30.00
CA SER A 219 24.51 7.95 29.97
C SER A 219 24.19 8.51 28.57
N GLN A 220 24.34 7.72 27.50
CA GLN A 220 23.88 8.07 26.15
C GLN A 220 22.55 7.36 25.78
N ILE A 221 21.99 6.53 26.67
CA ILE A 221 20.66 5.95 26.50
C ILE A 221 19.64 7.00 26.93
N ASP A 222 19.16 7.77 25.96
CA ASP A 222 18.11 8.77 26.18
C ASP A 222 16.77 8.09 26.51
N THR A 223 16.43 8.05 27.79
CA THR A 223 15.19 7.45 28.28
C THR A 223 13.95 8.25 27.91
N GLU A 224 14.07 9.53 27.55
CA GLU A 224 12.94 10.32 27.04
C GLU A 224 12.51 9.84 25.65
N ASN A 225 13.35 9.07 24.95
CA ASN A 225 13.07 8.48 23.64
C ASN A 225 12.41 7.09 23.68
N TYR A 226 12.09 6.56 24.86
CA TYR A 226 11.26 5.37 24.99
C TYR A 226 9.80 5.67 24.63
N GLY A 227 9.09 4.63 24.19
CA GLY A 227 7.65 4.66 23.96
C GLY A 227 6.84 4.66 25.26
N ASN A 228 5.60 5.11 25.20
CA ASN A 228 4.70 5.12 26.37
C ASN A 228 4.00 3.75 26.50
N LYS A 229 3.93 3.18 27.72
CA LYS A 229 3.02 2.05 27.97
C LYS A 229 1.58 2.55 28.07
N ASP A 230 0.65 1.95 27.33
CA ASP A 230 -0.77 2.32 27.35
C ASP A 230 -1.39 2.04 28.72
N SER A 231 -1.96 3.10 29.31
CA SER A 231 -2.76 3.09 30.53
C SER A 231 -3.87 2.02 30.61
N LYS A 232 -4.38 1.52 29.47
CA LYS A 232 -5.51 0.58 29.42
C LYS A 232 -5.12 -0.86 29.08
N THR A 233 -4.13 -1.06 28.21
CA THR A 233 -3.71 -2.40 27.75
C THR A 233 -2.33 -2.83 28.22
N GLY A 234 -1.55 -1.95 28.87
CA GLY A 234 -0.18 -2.20 29.32
C GLY A 234 0.85 -2.34 28.19
N ALA A 235 0.42 -2.31 26.92
CA ALA A 235 1.27 -2.46 25.76
C ALA A 235 2.22 -1.28 25.61
N PHE A 236 3.49 -1.54 25.27
CA PHE A 236 4.46 -0.51 24.94
C PHE A 236 4.15 0.03 23.53
N LEU A 237 3.50 1.20 23.50
CA LEU A 237 3.22 1.95 22.29
C LEU A 237 4.49 2.69 21.88
N VAL A 238 4.89 2.47 20.63
CA VAL A 238 5.88 3.31 19.97
C VAL A 238 5.30 4.72 19.83
N LYS A 239 6.10 5.78 20.03
CA LYS A 239 5.65 7.16 19.79
C LYS A 239 5.12 7.34 18.37
N ASP A 240 4.14 8.21 18.21
CA ASP A 240 3.76 8.72 16.89
C ASP A 240 4.84 9.70 16.39
N LEU A 241 5.02 9.80 15.06
CA LEU A 241 5.82 10.86 14.44
C LEU A 241 5.31 12.26 14.79
N ASN A 242 4.00 12.42 14.99
CA ASN A 242 3.39 13.68 15.40
C ASN A 242 3.91 14.13 16.78
N ASP A 243 3.96 13.26 17.79
CA ASP A 243 4.37 13.62 19.17
C ASP A 243 5.77 14.23 19.22
N GLU A 244 6.69 13.62 18.47
CA GLU A 244 8.10 14.01 18.40
C GLU A 244 8.30 15.30 17.58
N ILE A 245 7.56 15.44 16.47
CA ILE A 245 7.63 16.65 15.63
C ILE A 245 6.93 17.83 16.30
N GLU A 246 5.87 17.63 17.09
CA GLU A 246 5.35 18.67 17.98
C GLU A 246 6.37 19.09 19.03
N ALA A 247 7.11 18.15 19.65
CA ALA A 247 8.18 18.49 20.58
C ALA A 247 9.32 19.29 19.92
N ILE A 248 9.73 18.92 18.70
CA ILE A 248 10.75 19.62 17.90
C ILE A 248 10.25 21.00 17.45
N LEU A 249 8.98 21.12 17.05
CA LEU A 249 8.37 22.41 16.67
C LEU A 249 8.18 23.31 17.90
N ASN A 250 7.78 22.78 19.04
CA ASN A 250 7.51 23.57 20.26
C ASN A 250 8.82 23.99 20.96
N SER A 251 9.91 23.23 20.83
CA SER A 251 11.26 23.70 21.20
C SER A 251 11.78 24.76 20.21
N SER A 252 11.58 24.57 18.91
CA SER A 252 11.95 25.55 17.86
C SER A 252 11.20 26.88 17.96
N LYS A 253 9.91 26.87 18.33
CA LYS A 253 9.03 28.05 18.44
C LYS A 253 9.49 29.10 19.47
N LYS A 254 10.50 28.82 20.31
CA LYS A 254 11.09 29.84 21.22
C LYS A 254 11.99 30.87 20.54
N LYS A 255 12.27 30.77 19.22
CA LYS A 255 13.06 31.77 18.48
C LYS A 255 12.52 32.12 17.08
N GLN A 256 11.31 32.67 17.01
CA GLN A 256 10.95 33.68 15.99
C GLN A 256 9.74 34.50 16.45
N GLN A 257 9.86 35.83 16.42
CA GLN A 257 8.73 36.75 16.65
C GLN A 257 7.97 36.96 15.34
N GLU A 258 6.66 37.20 15.44
CA GLU A 258 5.81 37.45 14.27
C GLU A 258 6.18 38.76 13.56
N THR A 259 6.56 38.69 12.29
CA THR A 259 6.51 39.83 11.36
C THR A 259 5.36 39.65 10.37
N LYS A 260 4.20 40.19 10.72
CA LYS A 260 2.97 40.15 9.91
C LYS A 260 2.97 41.22 8.82
N GLU A 261 3.63 40.94 7.70
CA GLU A 261 3.49 41.72 6.46
C GLU A 261 2.25 41.30 5.66
N PRO A 262 1.36 42.23 5.25
CA PRO A 262 0.09 41.88 4.62
C PRO A 262 0.24 41.65 3.10
N PHE A 263 0.33 40.39 2.68
CA PHE A 263 0.28 40.03 1.26
C PHE A 263 -1.10 40.32 0.65
N GLY A 264 -1.22 41.50 0.03
CA GLY A 264 -2.39 41.91 -0.73
C GLY A 264 -2.60 41.08 -2.00
N PHE A 265 -3.45 40.06 -1.94
CA PHE A 265 -3.82 39.24 -3.10
C PHE A 265 -5.34 39.14 -3.26
N LEU A 266 -5.92 40.14 -3.96
CA LEU A 266 -7.32 40.16 -4.37
C LEU A 266 -7.60 39.14 -5.50
N LYS A 267 -7.53 37.85 -5.15
CA LYS A 267 -7.93 36.74 -6.01
C LYS A 267 -9.44 36.83 -6.25
N LYS A 268 -9.89 36.73 -7.51
CA LYS A 268 -11.31 36.91 -7.89
C LYS A 268 -12.22 35.91 -7.18
N PHE A 269 -12.97 36.36 -6.17
CA PHE A 269 -13.95 35.55 -5.45
C PHE A 269 -15.18 35.30 -6.33
N THR A 270 -15.33 34.06 -6.81
CA THR A 270 -16.58 33.54 -7.38
C THR A 270 -16.81 32.12 -6.86
N GLY A 271 -17.48 31.99 -5.71
CA GLY A 271 -17.94 30.69 -5.18
C GLY A 271 -19.10 30.13 -5.99
N GLY A 272 -19.39 28.83 -5.83
CA GLY A 272 -20.53 28.18 -6.48
C GLY A 272 -20.39 27.94 -7.99
N LYS A 273 -19.20 28.15 -8.56
CA LYS A 273 -18.91 27.74 -9.94
C LYS A 273 -18.79 26.22 -10.04
N THR A 274 -19.37 25.65 -11.09
CA THR A 274 -19.06 24.30 -11.56
C THR A 274 -17.62 24.26 -12.05
N ILE A 275 -16.87 23.23 -11.66
CA ILE A 275 -15.48 23.02 -12.10
C ILE A 275 -15.48 22.31 -13.47
N THR A 276 -14.77 22.89 -14.45
CA THR A 276 -14.48 22.22 -15.73
C THR A 276 -13.09 21.56 -15.70
N SER A 277 -12.85 20.58 -16.59
CA SER A 277 -11.50 20.01 -16.78
C SER A 277 -10.48 21.09 -17.16
N GLU A 278 -10.88 22.03 -18.02
CA GLU A 278 -10.01 23.11 -18.51
C GLU A 278 -9.57 24.08 -17.40
N ASP A 279 -10.46 24.42 -16.47
CA ASP A 279 -10.15 25.25 -15.29
C ASP A 279 -9.13 24.59 -14.34
N ILE A 280 -9.21 23.26 -14.17
CA ILE A 280 -8.47 22.53 -13.12
C ILE A 280 -7.16 21.89 -13.62
N LYS A 281 -7.03 21.62 -14.92
CA LYS A 281 -5.88 20.94 -15.55
C LYS A 281 -4.52 21.60 -15.28
N SER A 282 -4.48 22.93 -15.22
CA SER A 282 -3.27 23.70 -14.87
C SER A 282 -2.84 23.43 -13.42
N THR A 283 -3.79 23.53 -12.48
CA THR A 283 -3.62 23.23 -11.06
C THR A 283 -3.18 21.78 -10.83
N LEU A 284 -3.77 20.82 -11.54
CA LEU A 284 -3.41 19.40 -11.41
C LEU A 284 -1.99 19.13 -11.92
N SER A 285 -1.55 19.80 -12.98
CA SER A 285 -0.16 19.73 -13.44
C SER A 285 0.81 20.30 -12.39
N GLU A 286 0.50 21.44 -11.76
CA GLU A 286 1.31 21.99 -10.66
C GLU A 286 1.42 21.01 -9.48
N LEU A 287 0.31 20.39 -9.08
CA LEU A 287 0.24 19.43 -7.98
C LEU A 287 0.94 18.10 -8.31
N GLN A 288 0.79 17.57 -9.53
CA GLN A 288 1.51 16.38 -9.98
C GLN A 288 3.03 16.61 -9.93
N ASN A 289 3.49 17.74 -10.43
CA ASN A 289 4.91 18.13 -10.38
C ASN A 289 5.40 18.40 -8.95
N HIS A 290 4.51 18.84 -8.03
CA HIS A 290 4.84 18.95 -6.60
C HIS A 290 5.05 17.58 -5.97
N LEU A 291 4.14 16.62 -6.16
CA LEU A 291 4.29 15.26 -5.65
C LEU A 291 5.54 14.57 -6.19
N ILE A 292 5.86 14.74 -7.48
CA ILE A 292 7.09 14.20 -8.08
C ILE A 292 8.34 14.79 -7.43
N ARG A 293 8.34 16.09 -7.08
CA ARG A 293 9.44 16.70 -6.29
C ARG A 293 9.53 16.13 -4.88
N LYS A 294 8.41 15.77 -4.24
CA LYS A 294 8.35 15.06 -2.94
C LYS A 294 8.65 13.55 -3.04
N ASN A 295 9.29 13.09 -4.12
CA ASN A 295 9.69 11.70 -4.38
C ASN A 295 8.53 10.70 -4.65
N VAL A 296 7.33 11.19 -4.99
CA VAL A 296 6.24 10.33 -5.50
C VAL A 296 6.54 9.94 -6.95
N ALA A 297 6.39 8.67 -7.30
CA ALA A 297 6.69 8.19 -8.64
C ALA A 297 5.69 8.74 -9.68
N PRO A 298 6.10 9.08 -10.91
CA PRO A 298 5.24 9.73 -11.89
C PRO A 298 3.92 9.01 -12.20
N GLU A 299 3.91 7.66 -12.26
CA GLU A 299 2.67 6.88 -12.47
C GLU A 299 1.67 7.05 -11.30
N VAL A 300 2.18 7.21 -10.08
CA VAL A 300 1.40 7.35 -8.84
C VAL A 300 0.86 8.78 -8.73
N ALA A 301 1.71 9.78 -9.01
CA ALA A 301 1.31 11.18 -9.04
C ALA A 301 0.26 11.45 -10.14
N GLN A 302 0.40 10.83 -11.32
CA GLN A 302 -0.59 10.92 -12.40
C GLN A 302 -1.92 10.25 -12.04
N HIS A 303 -1.88 9.05 -11.45
CA HIS A 303 -3.09 8.37 -10.99
C HIS A 303 -3.84 9.18 -9.91
N LEU A 304 -3.11 9.75 -8.96
CA LEU A 304 -3.66 10.64 -7.93
C LEU A 304 -4.35 11.86 -8.55
N THR A 305 -3.68 12.61 -9.43
CA THR A 305 -4.27 13.83 -10.00
C THR A 305 -5.40 13.54 -10.99
N HIS A 306 -5.35 12.42 -11.72
CA HIS A 306 -6.46 11.98 -12.59
C HIS A 306 -7.73 11.62 -11.78
N ASN A 307 -7.57 10.94 -10.64
CA ASN A 307 -8.71 10.63 -9.77
C ASN A 307 -9.27 11.89 -9.10
N VAL A 308 -8.42 12.88 -8.78
CA VAL A 308 -8.86 14.21 -8.32
C VAL A 308 -9.59 14.98 -9.43
N GLU A 309 -9.17 14.86 -10.69
CA GLU A 309 -9.90 15.44 -11.82
C GLU A 309 -11.31 14.85 -11.92
N LYS A 310 -11.41 13.51 -11.97
CA LYS A 310 -12.69 12.79 -12.01
C LYS A 310 -13.61 13.11 -10.83
N ALA A 311 -13.07 13.29 -9.63
CA ALA A 311 -13.85 13.61 -8.44
C ALA A 311 -14.31 15.08 -8.36
N LEU A 312 -13.75 15.98 -9.19
CA LEU A 312 -14.03 17.42 -9.11
C LEU A 312 -14.72 17.99 -10.35
N VAL A 313 -14.51 17.45 -11.55
CA VAL A 313 -15.23 17.90 -12.76
C VAL A 313 -16.73 17.73 -12.55
N GLY A 314 -17.51 18.76 -12.91
CA GLY A 314 -18.97 18.79 -12.69
C GLY A 314 -19.39 19.12 -11.26
N SER A 315 -18.51 19.03 -10.26
CA SER A 315 -18.79 19.49 -8.90
C SER A 315 -18.83 21.02 -8.81
N LYS A 316 -19.57 21.56 -7.83
CA LYS A 316 -19.57 23.00 -7.50
C LYS A 316 -18.58 23.27 -6.37
N THR A 317 -17.78 24.34 -6.46
CA THR A 317 -16.93 24.75 -5.34
C THR A 317 -17.77 25.12 -4.12
N LYS A 318 -17.30 24.75 -2.92
CA LYS A 318 -17.86 25.24 -1.65
C LYS A 318 -17.86 26.77 -1.67
N ASN A 319 -18.86 27.40 -1.05
CA ASN A 319 -18.87 28.86 -0.91
C ASN A 319 -17.56 29.33 -0.25
N TRP A 320 -16.97 30.39 -0.82
CA TRP A 320 -15.68 30.99 -0.43
C TRP A 320 -14.41 30.17 -0.70
N THR A 321 -14.47 28.96 -1.28
CA THR A 321 -13.25 28.23 -1.70
C THR A 321 -12.85 28.53 -3.14
N SER A 322 -11.55 28.39 -3.44
CA SER A 322 -11.00 28.48 -4.80
C SER A 322 -10.81 27.08 -5.41
N ILE A 323 -10.75 26.98 -6.74
CA ILE A 323 -10.51 25.71 -7.45
C ILE A 323 -9.17 25.10 -7.00
N GLN A 324 -8.12 25.92 -6.87
CA GLN A 324 -6.79 25.50 -6.39
C GLN A 324 -6.82 24.91 -4.97
N GLN A 325 -7.61 25.50 -4.07
CA GLN A 325 -7.80 25.00 -2.71
C GLN A 325 -8.62 23.70 -2.70
N THR A 326 -9.68 23.64 -3.52
CA THR A 326 -10.55 22.45 -3.64
C THR A 326 -9.77 21.25 -4.20
N ALA A 327 -8.89 21.49 -5.18
CA ALA A 327 -7.96 20.49 -5.72
C ALA A 327 -6.94 20.02 -4.68
N LYS A 328 -6.39 20.93 -3.84
CA LYS A 328 -5.52 20.55 -2.72
C LYS A 328 -6.24 19.69 -1.68
N GLU A 329 -7.46 20.07 -1.27
CA GLU A 329 -8.28 19.29 -0.32
C GLU A 329 -8.58 17.88 -0.86
N ALA A 330 -9.00 17.78 -2.13
CA ALA A 330 -9.28 16.50 -2.77
C ALA A 330 -8.02 15.62 -2.90
N LEU A 331 -6.86 16.21 -3.21
CA LEU A 331 -5.59 15.48 -3.30
C LEU A 331 -5.09 15.00 -1.93
N ALA A 332 -5.23 15.83 -0.89
CA ALA A 332 -4.94 15.42 0.49
C ALA A 332 -5.82 14.22 0.89
N ASN A 333 -7.12 14.27 0.62
CA ASN A 333 -8.03 13.14 0.88
C ASN A 333 -7.65 11.87 0.09
N ALA A 334 -7.19 12.01 -1.17
CA ALA A 334 -6.73 10.89 -1.98
C ALA A 334 -5.44 10.26 -1.43
N LEU A 335 -4.49 11.08 -0.95
CA LEU A 335 -3.29 10.61 -0.26
C LEU A 335 -3.63 9.91 1.07
N THR A 336 -4.52 10.49 1.88
CA THR A 336 -5.03 9.86 3.11
C THR A 336 -5.64 8.49 2.82
N LYS A 337 -6.43 8.36 1.76
CA LYS A 337 -7.03 7.08 1.35
C LYS A 337 -5.98 6.04 0.96
N ILE A 338 -4.94 6.42 0.21
CA ILE A 338 -3.85 5.48 -0.15
C ILE A 338 -3.07 5.05 1.10
N LEU A 339 -2.71 5.98 1.99
CA LEU A 339 -1.92 5.68 3.19
C LEU A 339 -2.72 4.99 4.31
N THR A 340 -4.05 4.83 4.14
CA THR A 340 -4.94 4.15 5.10
C THR A 340 -5.65 2.94 4.44
N PRO A 341 -4.91 1.91 3.98
CA PRO A 341 -5.52 0.72 3.40
C PRO A 341 -6.34 -0.04 4.45
N GLY A 342 -7.40 -0.75 4.02
CA GLY A 342 -8.42 -1.34 4.91
C GLY A 342 -7.98 -2.53 5.79
N THR A 343 -6.68 -2.75 5.98
CA THR A 343 -6.11 -3.85 6.76
C THR A 343 -5.67 -3.39 8.15
N SER A 344 -6.07 -4.11 9.21
CA SER A 344 -5.67 -3.78 10.59
C SER A 344 -4.15 -3.93 10.80
N VAL A 345 -3.53 -2.88 11.35
CA VAL A 345 -2.10 -2.83 11.68
C VAL A 345 -1.78 -3.29 13.12
N ASN A 346 -2.77 -3.78 13.89
CA ASN A 346 -2.56 -4.19 15.28
C ASN A 346 -1.88 -5.57 15.41
N LEU A 347 -0.57 -5.59 15.14
CA LEU A 347 0.27 -6.78 15.21
C LEU A 347 0.31 -7.41 16.62
N LEU A 348 0.26 -6.62 17.69
CA LEU A 348 0.25 -7.15 19.07
C LEU A 348 -1.01 -8.00 19.34
N GLN A 349 -2.17 -7.54 18.88
CA GLN A 349 -3.42 -8.27 19.01
C GLN A 349 -3.42 -9.54 18.17
N ASP A 350 -2.91 -9.48 16.93
CA ASP A 350 -2.81 -10.66 16.06
C ASP A 350 -1.85 -11.72 16.63
N ILE A 351 -0.69 -11.32 17.18
CA ILE A 351 0.21 -12.24 17.89
C ILE A 351 -0.49 -12.90 19.07
N ARG A 352 -1.17 -12.11 19.93
CA ARG A 352 -1.86 -12.62 21.14
C ARG A 352 -3.07 -13.52 20.82
N ALA A 353 -3.69 -13.35 19.66
CA ALA A 353 -4.82 -14.17 19.22
C ALA A 353 -4.41 -15.48 18.51
N ASN A 354 -3.15 -15.62 18.10
CA ASN A 354 -2.65 -16.75 17.31
C ASN A 354 -1.84 -17.76 18.14
N LYS A 355 -1.55 -18.92 17.53
CA LYS A 355 -0.76 -19.98 18.16
C LYS A 355 0.74 -19.65 18.14
N LYS A 356 1.40 -19.86 19.28
CA LYS A 356 2.86 -19.77 19.43
C LYS A 356 3.57 -21.01 18.83
N PRO A 357 4.83 -20.89 18.35
CA PRO A 357 5.52 -19.64 18.07
C PRO A 357 4.93 -18.94 16.84
N TYR A 358 4.74 -17.62 16.94
CA TYR A 358 4.26 -16.77 15.85
C TYR A 358 5.43 -16.35 14.95
N VAL A 359 5.35 -16.62 13.66
CA VAL A 359 6.51 -16.50 12.74
C VAL A 359 6.41 -15.24 11.88
N ILE A 360 7.40 -14.35 12.01
CA ILE A 360 7.56 -13.14 11.20
C ILE A 360 8.83 -13.27 10.35
N SER A 361 8.71 -13.03 9.06
CA SER A 361 9.85 -12.95 8.14
C SER A 361 10.10 -11.52 7.70
N VAL A 362 11.35 -11.07 7.74
CA VAL A 362 11.78 -9.75 7.24
C VAL A 362 12.50 -9.91 5.90
N VAL A 363 12.03 -9.19 4.89
CA VAL A 363 12.49 -9.26 3.48
C VAL A 363 12.77 -7.86 2.91
N GLY A 364 13.33 -7.78 1.70
CA GLY A 364 13.62 -6.52 1.01
C GLY A 364 14.98 -6.53 0.30
N VAL A 365 15.34 -5.40 -0.33
CA VAL A 365 16.57 -5.30 -1.13
C VAL A 365 17.84 -5.21 -0.26
N ASN A 366 19.00 -4.93 -0.88
CA ASN A 366 20.27 -4.74 -0.19
C ASN A 366 20.33 -3.34 0.44
N GLY A 367 21.03 -3.18 1.57
CA GLY A 367 21.32 -1.85 2.15
C GLY A 367 20.18 -1.15 2.93
N VAL A 368 18.93 -1.59 2.80
CA VAL A 368 17.75 -0.98 3.47
C VAL A 368 17.65 -1.18 5.00
N GLY A 369 18.64 -1.82 5.63
CA GLY A 369 18.67 -2.01 7.08
C GLY A 369 17.71 -3.06 7.64
N LYS A 370 17.57 -4.22 6.97
CA LYS A 370 16.72 -5.35 7.43
C LYS A 370 17.07 -5.81 8.85
N SER A 371 18.30 -6.28 9.06
CA SER A 371 18.82 -6.76 10.35
C SER A 371 18.64 -5.72 11.47
N THR A 372 18.87 -4.44 11.16
CA THR A 372 18.69 -3.31 12.10
C THR A 372 17.22 -3.17 12.51
N ASN A 373 16.30 -3.04 11.55
CA ASN A 373 14.88 -2.83 11.86
C ASN A 373 14.20 -4.10 12.41
N LEU A 374 14.69 -5.30 12.07
CA LEU A 374 14.31 -6.54 12.75
C LEU A 374 14.76 -6.53 14.22
N SER A 375 15.91 -5.94 14.54
CA SER A 375 16.38 -5.79 15.92
C SER A 375 15.59 -4.72 16.69
N LYS A 376 15.14 -3.63 16.03
CA LYS A 376 14.17 -2.68 16.60
C LYS A 376 12.81 -3.35 16.87
N LEU A 377 12.34 -4.19 15.95
CA LEU A 377 11.11 -4.97 16.12
C LEU A 377 11.25 -5.97 17.28
N ALA A 378 12.40 -6.65 17.41
CA ALA A 378 12.69 -7.52 18.54
C ALA A 378 12.65 -6.77 19.88
N PHE A 379 13.30 -5.60 19.96
CA PHE A 379 13.25 -4.73 21.13
C PHE A 379 11.81 -4.34 21.48
N TRP A 380 11.02 -3.85 20.52
CA TRP A 380 9.61 -3.49 20.74
C TRP A 380 8.75 -4.66 21.23
N LEU A 381 9.00 -5.88 20.75
CA LEU A 381 8.32 -7.10 21.22
C LEU A 381 8.74 -7.49 22.64
N LEU A 382 10.02 -7.36 23.00
CA LEU A 382 10.51 -7.58 24.36
C LEU A 382 9.88 -6.59 25.35
N GLN A 383 9.77 -5.30 24.98
CA GLN A 383 9.07 -4.30 25.80
C GLN A 383 7.54 -4.54 25.94
N ASN A 384 6.99 -5.47 25.15
CA ASN A 384 5.62 -5.99 25.22
C ASN A 384 5.52 -7.39 25.87
N ASP A 385 6.58 -7.80 26.58
CA ASP A 385 6.67 -9.00 27.43
C ASP A 385 6.59 -10.34 26.65
N PHE A 386 7.15 -10.37 25.42
CA PHE A 386 7.25 -11.59 24.59
C PHE A 386 8.66 -12.20 24.57
N LYS A 387 8.73 -13.54 24.56
CA LYS A 387 9.96 -14.30 24.32
C LYS A 387 10.26 -14.43 22.81
N VAL A 388 11.40 -13.90 22.33
CA VAL A 388 11.72 -13.70 20.90
C VAL A 388 12.94 -14.52 20.44
N LEU A 389 12.78 -15.35 19.42
CA LEU A 389 13.88 -16.04 18.74
C LEU A 389 14.23 -15.30 17.43
N ILE A 390 15.41 -14.68 17.35
CA ILE A 390 15.95 -14.16 16.08
C ILE A 390 16.59 -15.32 15.31
N VAL A 391 16.35 -15.40 14.00
CA VAL A 391 16.87 -16.48 13.14
C VAL A 391 17.68 -15.89 12.00
N ALA A 392 18.96 -16.27 11.93
CA ALA A 392 19.88 -15.84 10.88
C ALA A 392 19.61 -16.61 9.57
N CYS A 393 18.79 -16.03 8.69
CA CYS A 393 18.50 -16.56 7.35
C CYS A 393 19.26 -15.84 6.22
N ASP A 394 20.09 -14.84 6.53
CA ASP A 394 21.09 -14.25 5.62
C ASP A 394 22.39 -15.06 5.65
N THR A 395 22.38 -16.22 4.99
CA THR A 395 23.54 -17.12 4.88
C THR A 395 24.44 -16.81 3.68
N PHE A 396 24.34 -15.60 3.10
CA PHE A 396 25.05 -15.20 1.88
C PHE A 396 25.99 -14.01 2.09
N ARG A 397 25.61 -13.06 2.97
CA ARG A 397 26.43 -11.89 3.29
C ARG A 397 27.40 -12.21 4.44
N SER A 398 28.69 -11.99 4.21
CA SER A 398 29.72 -12.07 5.26
C SER A 398 29.40 -11.10 6.41
N GLY A 399 29.58 -11.54 7.66
CA GLY A 399 29.28 -10.77 8.87
C GLY A 399 27.80 -10.60 9.20
N ALA A 400 26.88 -11.21 8.46
CA ALA A 400 25.43 -11.08 8.72
C ALA A 400 25.00 -11.76 10.02
N VAL A 401 25.54 -12.95 10.31
CA VAL A 401 25.27 -13.68 11.56
C VAL A 401 25.90 -12.93 12.74
N GLU A 402 27.12 -12.45 12.56
CA GLU A 402 27.88 -11.66 13.55
C GLU A 402 27.13 -10.36 13.92
N GLN A 403 26.56 -9.66 12.93
CA GLN A 403 25.72 -8.48 13.16
C GLN A 403 24.50 -8.81 14.04
N LEU A 404 23.78 -9.89 13.73
CA LEU A 404 22.64 -10.33 14.55
C LEU A 404 23.08 -10.80 15.94
N ARG A 405 24.25 -11.43 16.07
CA ARG A 405 24.84 -11.88 17.34
C ARG A 405 25.18 -10.69 18.24
N VAL A 406 25.72 -9.60 17.69
CA VAL A 406 25.92 -8.32 18.41
C VAL A 406 24.57 -7.73 18.84
N HIS A 407 23.56 -7.70 17.95
CA HIS A 407 22.24 -7.18 18.32
C HIS A 407 21.58 -7.98 19.45
N VAL A 408 21.55 -9.32 19.36
CA VAL A 408 21.02 -10.20 20.40
C VAL A 408 21.79 -10.06 21.71
N ASN A 409 23.13 -10.04 21.68
CA ASN A 409 23.94 -9.86 22.88
C ASN A 409 23.69 -8.51 23.57
N ASN A 410 23.44 -7.44 22.80
CA ASN A 410 23.06 -6.14 23.35
C ASN A 410 21.65 -6.15 23.94
N LEU A 411 20.68 -6.83 23.31
CA LEU A 411 19.31 -6.94 23.81
C LEU A 411 19.22 -7.84 25.07
N LYS A 412 20.02 -8.91 25.16
CA LYS A 412 20.12 -9.77 26.36
C LYS A 412 20.50 -9.00 27.62
N ARG A 413 21.32 -7.93 27.52
CA ARG A 413 21.74 -7.11 28.68
C ARG A 413 20.58 -6.44 29.44
N SER A 414 19.41 -6.32 28.81
CA SER A 414 18.24 -5.65 29.40
C SER A 414 16.98 -6.52 29.43
N ASN A 415 17.04 -7.75 28.90
CA ASN A 415 15.87 -8.65 28.78
C ASN A 415 16.24 -10.12 29.07
N GLU A 416 17.43 -10.40 29.59
CA GLU A 416 17.92 -11.72 30.04
C GLU A 416 17.62 -12.87 29.04
N ASP A 417 16.95 -13.93 29.50
CA ASP A 417 16.61 -15.13 28.72
C ASP A 417 15.39 -14.96 27.78
N GLN A 418 14.86 -13.73 27.65
CA GLN A 418 13.72 -13.47 26.76
C GLN A 418 14.10 -13.43 25.27
N ILE A 419 15.39 -13.33 24.91
CA ILE A 419 15.83 -13.27 23.50
C ILE A 419 16.99 -14.22 23.21
N GLU A 420 16.97 -14.87 22.04
CA GLU A 420 18.07 -15.74 21.58
C GLU A 420 18.31 -15.62 20.06
N LEU A 421 19.51 -16.00 19.61
CA LEU A 421 19.88 -16.16 18.21
C LEU A 421 19.90 -17.64 17.83
N PHE A 422 19.09 -18.02 16.84
CA PHE A 422 19.23 -19.28 16.13
C PHE A 422 20.04 -19.06 14.84
N GLU A 423 21.20 -19.70 14.76
CA GLU A 423 22.05 -19.72 13.56
C GLU A 423 22.22 -21.17 13.06
N GLY A 424 22.21 -21.33 11.74
CA GLY A 424 22.56 -22.61 11.11
C GLY A 424 23.98 -22.57 10.56
N GLY A 425 24.77 -23.60 10.85
CA GLY A 425 26.07 -23.80 10.25
C GLY A 425 26.04 -23.95 8.72
N TYR A 426 27.20 -23.87 8.09
CA TYR A 426 27.38 -23.78 6.64
C TYR A 426 26.75 -24.96 5.86
N GLY A 427 26.21 -24.66 4.67
CA GLY A 427 25.53 -25.64 3.81
C GLY A 427 25.06 -25.07 2.46
N GLY A 428 24.59 -25.95 1.57
CA GLY A 428 24.21 -25.62 0.18
C GLY A 428 22.83 -24.97 -0.01
N SER A 429 22.28 -25.05 -1.23
CA SER A 429 21.08 -24.32 -1.71
C SER A 429 19.89 -24.29 -0.74
N ASP A 430 19.63 -25.41 -0.07
CA ASP A 430 18.43 -25.60 0.75
C ASP A 430 18.61 -25.13 2.20
N LEU A 431 19.79 -24.58 2.55
CA LEU A 431 20.16 -24.25 3.92
C LEU A 431 19.12 -23.36 4.61
N VAL A 432 18.67 -22.28 3.96
CA VAL A 432 17.70 -21.33 4.55
C VAL A 432 16.37 -22.01 4.92
N ALA A 433 15.90 -22.95 4.09
CA ALA A 433 14.67 -23.70 4.35
C ALA A 433 14.84 -24.74 5.47
N LYS A 434 16.05 -25.27 5.67
CA LYS A 434 16.40 -26.16 6.79
C LYS A 434 16.54 -25.38 8.10
N ILE A 435 17.19 -24.21 8.07
CA ILE A 435 17.31 -23.28 9.20
C ILE A 435 15.91 -22.90 9.70
N ALA A 436 15.03 -22.44 8.81
CA ALA A 436 13.67 -22.02 9.19
C ALA A 436 12.88 -23.13 9.92
N LYS A 437 12.94 -24.37 9.41
CA LYS A 437 12.28 -25.53 10.05
C LYS A 437 12.88 -25.87 11.40
N ASN A 438 14.21 -25.97 11.48
CA ASN A 438 14.90 -26.30 12.72
C ASN A 438 14.68 -25.24 13.79
N ALA A 439 14.64 -23.95 13.42
CA ALA A 439 14.30 -22.85 14.31
C ALA A 439 12.85 -22.92 14.83
N ILE A 440 11.89 -23.30 13.98
CA ILE A 440 10.49 -23.50 14.41
C ILE A 440 10.35 -24.68 15.39
N GLU A 441 11.13 -25.75 15.20
CA GLU A 441 11.17 -26.85 16.17
C GLU A 441 11.87 -26.47 17.48
N TYR A 442 12.96 -25.70 17.41
CA TYR A 442 13.69 -25.21 18.56
C TYR A 442 12.82 -24.26 19.39
N ALA A 443 12.19 -23.28 18.75
CA ALA A 443 11.25 -22.33 19.36
C ALA A 443 10.12 -23.04 20.12
N LYS A 444 9.57 -24.12 19.57
CA LYS A 444 8.54 -24.95 20.24
C LYS A 444 9.07 -25.72 21.45
N LYS A 445 10.32 -26.17 21.43
CA LYS A 445 10.96 -26.92 22.52
C LYS A 445 11.41 -26.01 23.67
N GLN A 446 11.73 -24.75 23.37
CA GLN A 446 12.19 -23.73 24.33
C GLN A 446 11.12 -22.66 24.63
N GLU A 447 9.87 -22.92 24.27
CA GLU A 447 8.68 -22.08 24.53
C GLU A 447 8.85 -20.59 24.15
N PHE A 448 9.43 -20.33 22.98
CA PHE A 448 9.47 -18.98 22.40
C PHE A 448 8.10 -18.57 21.85
N ASP A 449 7.72 -17.32 22.09
CA ASP A 449 6.45 -16.76 21.64
C ASP A 449 6.48 -16.38 20.16
N ILE A 450 7.61 -15.82 19.72
CA ILE A 450 7.78 -15.20 18.40
C ILE A 450 9.09 -15.64 17.77
N ILE A 451 9.09 -15.84 16.46
CA ILE A 451 10.29 -16.07 15.64
C ILE A 451 10.43 -14.92 14.65
N LEU A 452 11.60 -14.27 14.61
CA LEU A 452 11.94 -13.22 13.65
C LEU A 452 13.04 -13.71 12.69
N MET A 453 12.68 -13.98 11.43
CA MET A 453 13.63 -14.46 10.42
C MET A 453 14.21 -13.29 9.60
N ASP A 454 15.51 -13.01 9.73
CA ASP A 454 16.21 -12.01 8.92
C ASP A 454 16.75 -12.65 7.63
N THR A 455 16.22 -12.26 6.48
CA THR A 455 16.57 -12.91 5.19
C THR A 455 17.64 -12.14 4.41
N ALA A 456 18.44 -12.87 3.63
CA ALA A 456 19.39 -12.27 2.68
C ALA A 456 18.70 -11.24 1.76
N GLY A 457 19.35 -10.09 1.56
CA GLY A 457 18.88 -9.07 0.61
C GLY A 457 18.94 -9.56 -0.83
N ARG A 458 17.93 -9.19 -1.63
CA ARG A 458 17.75 -9.67 -3.01
C ARG A 458 17.47 -8.50 -3.95
N ARG A 459 18.03 -8.54 -5.17
CA ARG A 459 17.69 -7.55 -6.20
C ARG A 459 16.31 -7.91 -6.76
N HIS A 460 15.33 -7.02 -6.58
CA HIS A 460 13.94 -7.21 -7.03
C HIS A 460 13.78 -7.52 -8.53
N ASN A 461 14.79 -7.20 -9.36
CA ASN A 461 14.81 -7.41 -10.81
C ASN A 461 15.64 -8.63 -11.27
N ASP A 462 16.31 -9.37 -10.36
CA ASP A 462 16.97 -10.63 -10.71
C ASP A 462 16.09 -11.81 -10.26
N ALA A 463 15.37 -12.40 -11.21
CA ALA A 463 14.48 -13.54 -10.95
C ALA A 463 15.17 -14.72 -10.26
N ARG A 464 16.48 -14.91 -10.44
CA ARG A 464 17.26 -15.99 -9.78
C ARG A 464 17.49 -15.70 -8.30
N LEU A 465 17.65 -14.43 -7.94
CA LEU A 465 17.74 -14.00 -6.54
C LEU A 465 16.36 -13.98 -5.87
N MET A 466 15.27 -13.77 -6.62
CA MET A 466 13.91 -13.74 -6.07
C MET A 466 13.29 -15.14 -5.93
N ALA A 467 13.53 -16.07 -6.87
CA ALA A 467 12.90 -17.41 -6.89
C ALA A 467 12.97 -18.23 -5.58
N PRO A 468 14.05 -18.18 -4.76
CA PRO A 468 14.09 -18.89 -3.49
C PRO A 468 13.05 -18.43 -2.45
N LEU A 469 12.45 -17.25 -2.61
CA LEU A 469 11.48 -16.69 -1.66
C LEU A 469 10.18 -17.52 -1.58
N ALA A 470 9.68 -18.05 -2.70
CA ALA A 470 8.52 -18.94 -2.71
C ALA A 470 8.78 -20.26 -1.95
N SER A 471 9.95 -20.89 -2.19
CA SER A 471 10.38 -22.10 -1.47
C SER A 471 10.59 -21.84 0.03
N PHE A 472 11.15 -20.68 0.38
CA PHE A 472 11.31 -20.25 1.76
C PHE A 472 9.96 -20.02 2.45
N ALA A 473 9.02 -19.27 1.84
CA ALA A 473 7.70 -19.03 2.42
C ALA A 473 6.92 -20.33 2.61
N LYS A 474 7.03 -21.29 1.68
CA LYS A 474 6.45 -22.64 1.83
C LYS A 474 7.12 -23.48 2.93
N ALA A 475 8.39 -23.25 3.23
CA ALA A 475 9.13 -24.00 4.26
C ALA A 475 8.99 -23.41 5.68
N ALA A 476 8.94 -22.08 5.79
CA ALA A 476 8.79 -21.34 7.04
C ALA A 476 7.33 -21.10 7.45
N ASN A 477 6.42 -21.04 6.47
CA ASN A 477 4.99 -20.72 6.63
C ASN A 477 4.74 -19.52 7.57
N PRO A 478 5.31 -18.33 7.27
CA PRO A 478 5.28 -17.19 8.19
C PRO A 478 3.87 -16.60 8.35
N ASN A 479 3.45 -16.37 9.59
CA ASN A 479 2.25 -15.61 9.95
C ASN A 479 2.28 -14.21 9.32
N LYS A 480 3.45 -13.55 9.32
CA LYS A 480 3.65 -12.24 8.68
C LYS A 480 4.92 -12.18 7.83
N ILE A 481 4.83 -11.57 6.65
CA ILE A 481 5.99 -11.18 5.84
C ILE A 481 6.04 -9.66 5.78
N ILE A 482 7.11 -9.10 6.35
CA ILE A 482 7.34 -7.66 6.44
C ILE A 482 8.46 -7.28 5.47
N MET A 483 8.18 -6.41 4.51
CA MET A 483 9.21 -5.87 3.62
C MET A 483 9.78 -4.57 4.18
N VAL A 484 11.10 -4.51 4.35
CA VAL A 484 11.79 -3.25 4.63
C VAL A 484 12.10 -2.56 3.30
N GLY A 485 11.53 -1.36 3.11
CA GLY A 485 11.97 -0.39 2.11
C GLY A 485 12.81 0.70 2.77
N GLU A 486 13.52 1.51 1.98
CA GLU A 486 14.19 2.72 2.47
C GLU A 486 13.58 3.95 1.81
N ALA A 487 13.39 5.04 2.56
CA ALA A 487 12.70 6.23 2.08
C ALA A 487 13.43 6.92 0.90
N LEU A 488 14.74 6.69 0.72
CA LEU A 488 15.52 7.24 -0.38
C LEU A 488 15.16 6.65 -1.76
N VAL A 489 14.52 5.49 -1.84
CA VAL A 489 14.17 4.88 -3.13
C VAL A 489 12.98 5.62 -3.75
N GLY A 490 13.26 6.43 -4.76
CA GLY A 490 12.24 7.11 -5.56
C GLY A 490 11.45 6.16 -6.48
N THR A 491 11.48 6.40 -7.78
CA THR A 491 10.57 5.75 -8.76
C THR A 491 10.59 4.21 -8.75
N ASP A 492 11.73 3.60 -8.43
CA ASP A 492 11.90 2.15 -8.40
C ASP A 492 11.14 1.46 -7.24
N SER A 493 10.73 2.20 -6.20
CA SER A 493 10.02 1.66 -5.01
C SER A 493 8.73 0.92 -5.38
N VAL A 494 8.03 1.39 -6.41
CA VAL A 494 6.84 0.73 -6.97
C VAL A 494 7.16 -0.66 -7.51
N GLN A 495 8.26 -0.80 -8.27
CA GLN A 495 8.68 -2.08 -8.86
C GLN A 495 9.32 -2.99 -7.82
N GLN A 496 9.99 -2.44 -6.80
CA GLN A 496 10.45 -3.21 -5.64
C GLN A 496 9.26 -3.83 -4.90
N ALA A 497 8.24 -3.03 -4.56
CA ALA A 497 7.05 -3.50 -3.85
C ALA A 497 6.28 -4.56 -4.66
N LYS A 498 5.97 -4.29 -5.94
CA LYS A 498 5.29 -5.25 -6.85
C LYS A 498 6.07 -6.57 -6.97
N ASN A 499 7.38 -6.51 -7.21
CA ASN A 499 8.18 -7.73 -7.42
C ASN A 499 8.38 -8.55 -6.15
N PHE A 500 8.54 -7.92 -4.97
CA PHE A 500 8.58 -8.68 -3.71
C PHE A 500 7.23 -9.29 -3.37
N ASN A 501 6.11 -8.56 -3.57
CA ASN A 501 4.78 -9.09 -3.30
C ASN A 501 4.48 -10.36 -4.13
N ASN A 502 4.86 -10.34 -5.42
CA ASN A 502 4.65 -11.46 -6.33
C ASN A 502 5.61 -12.66 -6.11
N ALA A 503 6.76 -12.46 -5.44
CA ALA A 503 7.83 -13.46 -5.36
C ALA A 503 7.53 -14.66 -4.43
N PHE A 504 6.48 -14.61 -3.63
CA PHE A 504 6.05 -15.72 -2.76
C PHE A 504 5.04 -16.67 -3.44
N GLY A 505 4.59 -16.33 -4.65
CA GLY A 505 3.64 -17.12 -5.45
C GLY A 505 2.17 -16.83 -5.11
N ALA A 506 1.25 -17.34 -5.93
CA ALA A 506 -0.17 -16.95 -5.96
C ALA A 506 -0.98 -17.20 -4.68
N GLY A 507 -0.41 -17.84 -3.64
CA GLY A 507 -1.05 -18.08 -2.35
C GLY A 507 -0.50 -17.24 -1.19
N ARG A 508 0.47 -16.33 -1.42
CA ARG A 508 1.06 -15.50 -0.36
C ARG A 508 1.53 -14.14 -0.89
N THR A 509 1.12 -13.09 -0.20
CA THR A 509 1.57 -11.70 -0.40
C THR A 509 2.54 -11.28 0.72
N LEU A 510 3.02 -10.04 0.69
CA LEU A 510 3.47 -9.34 1.90
C LEU A 510 2.27 -9.04 2.82
N ASP A 511 2.53 -8.70 4.09
CA ASP A 511 1.50 -8.20 5.03
C ASP A 511 1.72 -6.74 5.42
N PHE A 512 2.98 -6.30 5.51
CA PHE A 512 3.36 -4.99 6.02
C PHE A 512 4.63 -4.46 5.36
N PHE A 513 4.78 -3.14 5.35
CA PHE A 513 6.05 -2.45 5.13
C PHE A 513 6.65 -1.92 6.44
N ILE A 514 7.98 -1.86 6.50
CA ILE A 514 8.71 -0.94 7.37
C ILE A 514 9.53 0.00 6.48
N ILE A 515 9.39 1.31 6.65
CA ILE A 515 10.09 2.31 5.83
C ILE A 515 11.26 2.86 6.65
N SER A 516 12.49 2.50 6.29
CA SER A 516 13.71 2.91 7.01
C SER A 516 14.33 4.18 6.43
N LYS A 517 15.28 4.77 7.17
CA LYS A 517 16.07 5.95 6.78
C LYS A 517 15.23 7.22 6.58
N CYS A 518 14.08 7.33 7.25
CA CYS A 518 13.22 8.51 7.15
C CYS A 518 13.87 9.76 7.76
N ASP A 519 14.80 9.56 8.68
CA ASP A 519 15.74 10.54 9.22
C ASP A 519 16.62 11.24 8.15
N THR A 520 16.84 10.61 6.99
CA THR A 520 17.77 11.14 5.95
C THR A 520 17.09 11.64 4.67
N VAL A 521 15.75 11.77 4.64
CA VAL A 521 15.01 12.28 3.46
C VAL A 521 14.37 13.66 3.62
N GLY A 522 14.26 14.19 4.83
CA GLY A 522 13.53 15.44 5.07
C GLY A 522 12.05 15.32 4.67
N ASP A 523 11.61 16.11 3.68
CA ASP A 523 10.24 16.11 3.16
C ASP A 523 10.01 15.15 1.96
N LEU A 524 11.04 14.44 1.51
CA LEU A 524 11.03 13.58 0.31
C LEU A 524 10.42 12.18 0.56
N ILE A 525 9.28 12.13 1.27
CA ILE A 525 8.67 10.90 1.82
C ILE A 525 7.75 10.15 0.85
N GLY A 526 7.63 10.58 -0.41
CA GLY A 526 6.72 10.02 -1.42
C GLY A 526 6.85 8.51 -1.68
N THR A 527 8.00 7.93 -1.35
CA THR A 527 8.26 6.49 -1.28
C THR A 527 7.21 5.72 -0.47
N MET A 528 6.68 6.31 0.61
CA MET A 528 5.59 5.73 1.40
C MET A 528 4.34 5.54 0.56
N VAL A 529 3.91 6.57 -0.16
CA VAL A 529 2.75 6.53 -1.08
C VAL A 529 3.01 5.53 -2.20
N ASN A 530 4.22 5.53 -2.77
CA ASN A 530 4.60 4.64 -3.87
C ASN A 530 4.44 3.16 -3.52
N MET A 531 4.95 2.73 -2.36
CA MET A 531 4.92 1.32 -1.95
C MET A 531 3.51 0.85 -1.59
N VAL A 532 2.74 1.68 -0.88
CA VAL A 532 1.36 1.35 -0.50
C VAL A 532 0.45 1.34 -1.75
N TYR A 533 0.51 2.37 -2.61
CA TYR A 533 -0.23 2.37 -3.88
C TYR A 533 0.08 1.15 -4.76
N ALA A 534 1.35 0.73 -4.79
CA ALA A 534 1.80 -0.37 -5.64
C ALA A 534 1.26 -1.76 -5.25
N THR A 535 0.68 -1.90 -4.05
CA THR A 535 0.36 -3.22 -3.44
C THR A 535 -0.89 -3.26 -2.54
N ASN A 536 -1.43 -2.11 -2.13
CA ASN A 536 -2.42 -1.89 -1.06
C ASN A 536 -1.99 -2.36 0.35
N ILE A 537 -0.68 -2.48 0.61
CA ILE A 537 -0.15 -3.08 1.84
C ILE A 537 0.26 -1.98 2.84
N PRO A 538 -0.23 -2.00 4.10
CA PRO A 538 0.04 -0.94 5.07
C PRO A 538 1.51 -0.85 5.50
N ILE A 539 1.94 0.38 5.83
CA ILE A 539 3.16 0.64 6.58
C ILE A 539 2.87 0.37 8.06
N LEU A 540 3.58 -0.58 8.66
CA LEU A 540 3.48 -0.92 10.08
C LEU A 540 4.33 0.04 10.94
N PHE A 541 5.57 0.28 10.51
CA PHE A 541 6.50 1.16 11.22
C PHE A 541 7.37 2.01 10.29
N VAL A 542 7.85 3.12 10.83
CA VAL A 542 8.80 4.06 10.25
C VAL A 542 10.10 3.99 11.05
N GLY A 543 11.24 3.86 10.38
CA GLY A 543 12.57 3.83 10.99
C GLY A 543 13.27 5.18 10.84
N VAL A 544 13.50 5.87 11.96
CA VAL A 544 13.95 7.26 12.06
C VAL A 544 15.36 7.40 12.65
N GLY A 545 16.26 6.46 12.31
CA GLY A 545 17.62 6.40 12.87
C GLY A 545 18.17 4.98 12.96
N GLN A 546 19.12 4.75 13.87
CA GLN A 546 19.88 3.49 14.00
C GLN A 546 19.71 2.77 15.36
N THR A 547 19.28 3.46 16.42
CA THR A 547 19.07 2.86 17.75
C THR A 547 17.81 1.99 17.81
N TYR A 548 17.65 1.21 18.89
CA TYR A 548 16.45 0.38 19.09
C TYR A 548 15.17 1.19 19.34
N THR A 549 15.29 2.41 19.89
CA THR A 549 14.18 3.35 20.07
C THR A 549 13.82 4.12 18.80
N ASP A 550 14.62 4.07 17.74
CA ASP A 550 14.40 4.83 16.49
C ASP A 550 13.38 4.13 15.55
N LEU A 551 12.30 3.62 16.12
CA LEU A 551 11.14 3.06 15.43
C LEU A 551 9.93 3.93 15.80
N ARG A 552 8.96 4.11 14.90
CA ARG A 552 7.77 4.95 15.08
C ARG A 552 6.57 4.37 14.33
N THR A 553 5.34 4.69 14.72
CA THR A 553 4.15 4.47 13.88
C THR A 553 4.05 5.57 12.80
N LEU A 554 3.30 5.29 11.72
CA LEU A 554 3.03 6.28 10.68
C LEU A 554 1.77 7.10 11.03
N SER A 555 1.93 8.38 11.36
CA SER A 555 0.82 9.34 11.22
C SER A 555 0.57 9.63 9.76
N VAL A 556 -0.63 9.29 9.30
CA VAL A 556 -1.09 9.58 7.93
C VAL A 556 -1.27 11.09 7.74
N GLU A 557 -1.78 11.79 8.75
CA GLU A 557 -1.94 13.25 8.72
C GLU A 557 -0.59 13.95 8.55
N TRP A 558 0.44 13.53 9.30
CA TRP A 558 1.81 14.03 9.14
C TRP A 558 2.31 13.85 7.71
N ALA A 559 2.18 12.63 7.18
CA ALA A 559 2.68 12.29 5.85
C ALA A 559 1.97 13.11 4.76
N VAL A 560 0.64 13.25 4.85
CA VAL A 560 -0.14 14.07 3.91
C VAL A 560 0.23 15.55 4.02
N ASN A 561 0.43 16.09 5.23
CA ASN A 561 0.85 17.48 5.42
C ASN A 561 2.24 17.76 4.85
N ILE A 562 3.20 16.84 4.97
CA ILE A 562 4.53 16.97 4.36
C ILE A 562 4.51 16.82 2.83
N LEU A 563 3.64 15.97 2.28
CA LEU A 563 3.46 15.78 0.83
C LEU A 563 2.74 16.95 0.13
N MET A 564 2.16 17.89 0.88
CA MET A 564 1.33 19.00 0.39
C MET A 564 1.89 20.41 0.67
N SER A 565 3.05 20.48 1.35
CA SER A 565 3.75 21.70 1.79
C SER A 565 4.67 22.31 0.74
#